data_AF-A0A917VZ34-F1
#
_entry.id   AF-A0A917VZ34-F1
#
_cell.length_a   1.000
_cell.length_b   1.000
_cell.length_c   1.000
_cell.angle_alpha   90.00
_cell.angle_beta   90.00
_cell.angle_gamma   90.00
#
_symmetry.space_group_name_H-M   'P 1'
#
loop_
_entity.id
_entity.type
_entity.pdbx_description
1 polymer ?
#
loop_
_entity_poly.entity_id
_entity_poly.type
_entity_poly.pdbx_seq_one_letter_code
_entity_poly.pdbx_strand_id
1 'polypeptide(L)'
;MNNKIITAMIGVIMVLFLTGCGTSQNNNAAQSATKDSMKGMSMGGSQKPLSKAFQDELDGFTTIEQDIKKADFKSAVSLANNLHDEFHAVILPPLKAKKGENDAEAIHGKYDELQDAITNKNNTKITELIKVNRDNLKTAAQVLGVPLK
;
A
#
# COMPACT_ATOMS: atom_id res chain seq x y z
N MET A 1 -37.57 -10.31 34.14
CA MET A 1 -36.96 -8.96 34.14
C MET A 1 -35.77 -9.00 35.06
N ASN A 2 -34.56 -8.90 34.50
CA ASN A 2 -33.32 -8.51 35.18
C ASN A 2 -32.21 -8.53 34.14
N ASN A 3 -31.53 -7.40 33.96
CA ASN A 3 -30.07 -7.29 34.11
C ASN A 3 -29.69 -5.81 33.91
N LYS A 4 -29.19 -5.22 34.97
CA LYS A 4 -28.71 -3.83 35.04
C LYS A 4 -27.28 -3.79 34.50
N ILE A 5 -27.01 -2.91 33.55
CA ILE A 5 -25.67 -2.61 33.05
C ILE A 5 -25.31 -1.22 33.60
N ILE A 6 -24.30 -1.16 34.47
CA ILE A 6 -23.66 0.10 34.89
C ILE A 6 -22.18 -0.07 34.55
N THR A 7 -21.79 0.50 33.41
CA THR A 7 -20.41 0.53 32.92
C THR A 7 -19.67 1.66 33.61
N ALA A 8 -18.62 1.30 34.37
CA ALA A 8 -17.75 2.23 35.06
C ALA A 8 -16.73 2.87 34.12
N MET A 9 -16.59 4.19 34.18
CA MET A 9 -15.48 4.94 33.61
C MET A 9 -14.24 4.77 34.48
N ILE A 10 -13.09 4.46 33.87
CA ILE A 10 -11.76 4.84 34.37
C ILE A 10 -10.89 5.14 33.17
N GLY A 11 -10.58 6.42 32.96
CA GLY A 11 -9.50 6.86 32.08
C GLY A 11 -8.20 7.00 32.88
N VAL A 12 -7.05 6.84 32.22
CA VAL A 12 -5.79 7.51 32.59
C VAL A 12 -4.97 7.75 31.32
N ILE A 13 -4.42 8.96 31.29
CA ILE A 13 -3.55 9.64 30.34
C ILE A 13 -2.19 8.93 30.14
N MET A 14 -1.66 8.94 28.91
CA MET A 14 -0.21 8.94 28.69
C MET A 14 0.16 9.98 27.64
N VAL A 15 0.82 11.05 28.10
CA VAL A 15 1.59 11.98 27.29
C VAL A 15 3.06 11.52 27.37
N LEU A 16 3.68 11.26 26.23
CA LEU A 16 5.13 11.06 26.12
C LEU A 16 5.69 12.12 25.18
N PHE A 17 6.23 13.18 25.77
CA PHE A 17 7.30 13.96 25.17
C PHE A 17 8.61 13.39 25.69
N LEU A 18 9.61 13.14 24.83
CA LEU A 18 11.00 13.57 25.04
C LEU A 18 11.91 13.14 23.85
N THR A 19 12.40 14.19 23.19
CA THR A 19 13.61 14.40 22.39
C THR A 19 14.69 13.32 22.31
N GLY A 20 15.22 13.13 21.09
CA GLY A 20 16.53 12.54 20.85
C GLY A 20 17.15 13.02 19.54
N CYS A 21 17.75 14.21 19.54
CA CYS A 21 18.68 14.67 18.51
C CYS A 21 20.08 14.73 19.14
N GLY A 22 21.06 14.10 18.52
CA GLY A 22 22.41 13.99 19.07
C GLY A 22 23.31 13.12 18.22
N THR A 23 23.60 13.59 17.00
CA THR A 23 24.56 13.00 16.07
C THR A 23 25.98 13.36 16.52
N SER A 24 26.85 12.37 16.75
CA SER A 24 28.30 12.49 16.48
C SER A 24 29.08 11.19 16.65
N GLN A 25 30.07 11.04 15.77
CA GLN A 25 31.29 10.22 15.87
C GLN A 25 31.19 8.78 15.31
N ASN A 26 31.81 8.49 14.16
CA ASN A 26 33.25 8.21 14.06
C ASN A 26 33.70 7.92 12.61
N ASN A 27 35.02 7.99 12.45
CA ASN A 27 35.84 8.05 11.24
C ASN A 27 35.91 6.79 10.36
N ASN A 28 36.29 7.08 9.10
CA ASN A 28 36.86 6.23 8.06
C ASN A 28 37.52 4.91 8.51
N ALA A 29 37.08 3.80 7.91
CA ALA A 29 37.96 2.73 7.45
C ALA A 29 37.26 1.90 6.36
N ALA A 30 38.06 1.35 5.47
CA ALA A 30 37.74 1.00 4.09
C ALA A 30 37.06 -0.38 3.88
N GLN A 31 36.69 -0.59 2.61
CA GLN A 31 36.48 -1.87 1.90
C GLN A 31 35.26 -2.71 2.29
N SER A 32 34.30 -2.81 1.37
CA SER A 32 34.32 -3.92 0.41
C SER A 32 33.29 -3.70 -0.69
N ALA A 33 33.68 -4.02 -1.91
CA ALA A 33 32.84 -3.98 -3.09
C ALA A 33 31.81 -5.11 -3.03
N THR A 34 30.53 -4.74 -3.04
CA THR A 34 29.46 -5.55 -3.64
C THR A 34 28.67 -4.63 -4.56
N LYS A 35 29.12 -4.59 -5.82
CA LYS A 35 28.22 -4.37 -6.95
C LYS A 35 27.21 -5.51 -6.91
N ASP A 36 25.96 -5.21 -6.59
CA ASP A 36 24.82 -5.58 -7.42
C ASP A 36 23.51 -5.07 -6.81
N SER A 37 22.70 -4.43 -7.66
CA SER A 37 21.25 -4.28 -7.48
C SER A 37 20.71 -3.27 -6.44
N MET A 38 21.05 -1.99 -6.56
CA MET A 38 20.11 -0.91 -6.19
C MET A 38 20.07 0.16 -7.28
N LYS A 39 19.70 -0.26 -8.49
CA LYS A 39 19.34 0.64 -9.59
C LYS A 39 17.85 0.94 -9.50
N GLY A 40 17.47 2.02 -8.82
CA GLY A 40 16.09 2.51 -8.90
C GLY A 40 15.50 3.35 -7.77
N MET A 41 16.26 3.88 -6.82
CA MET A 41 15.72 4.92 -5.93
C MET A 41 15.77 6.28 -6.65
N SER A 42 14.77 6.56 -7.49
CA SER A 42 14.55 7.90 -8.04
C SER A 42 13.67 8.69 -7.08
N MET A 43 14.32 9.34 -6.11
CA MET A 43 13.79 10.52 -5.43
C MET A 43 14.08 11.73 -6.34
N GLY A 44 13.17 12.04 -7.27
CA GLY A 44 13.36 13.18 -8.16
C GLY A 44 12.40 13.25 -9.35
N GLY A 45 11.25 13.91 -9.15
CA GLY A 45 10.73 14.91 -10.10
C GLY A 45 10.28 14.48 -11.50
N SER A 46 10.05 13.20 -11.77
CA SER A 46 9.37 12.76 -13.00
C SER A 46 8.09 12.04 -12.59
N GLN A 47 6.95 12.74 -12.65
CA GLN A 47 5.66 12.15 -12.34
C GLN A 47 5.46 10.92 -13.23
N LYS A 48 5.42 9.74 -12.61
CA LYS A 48 5.27 8.46 -13.32
C LYS A 48 4.03 8.56 -14.23
N PRO A 49 4.12 8.15 -15.51
CA PRO A 49 2.95 8.18 -16.38
C PRO A 49 1.80 7.38 -15.77
N LEU A 50 0.59 7.94 -15.77
CA LEU A 50 -0.58 7.32 -15.14
C LEU A 50 -0.85 5.91 -15.71
N SER A 51 -0.64 5.72 -17.01
CA SER A 51 -0.74 4.39 -17.65
C SER A 51 0.27 3.38 -17.12
N LYS A 52 1.48 3.82 -16.77
CA LYS A 52 2.49 2.94 -16.17
C LYS A 52 2.12 2.59 -14.73
N ALA A 53 1.56 3.53 -13.97
CA ALA A 53 1.07 3.23 -12.62
C ALA A 53 -0.02 2.17 -12.66
N PHE A 54 -1.04 2.33 -13.52
CA PHE A 54 -2.07 1.29 -13.69
C PHE A 54 -1.50 -0.08 -14.10
N GLN A 55 -0.52 -0.11 -15.01
CA GLN A 55 0.12 -1.37 -15.39
C GLN A 55 0.86 -2.01 -14.21
N ASP A 56 1.57 -1.21 -13.41
CA ASP A 56 2.35 -1.71 -12.28
C ASP A 56 1.47 -2.27 -11.18
N GLU A 57 0.31 -1.67 -10.94
CA GLU A 57 -0.72 -2.24 -10.07
C GLU A 57 -1.21 -3.62 -10.55
N LEU A 58 -1.53 -3.75 -11.84
CA LEU A 58 -2.04 -5.00 -12.43
C LEU A 58 -0.99 -6.12 -12.42
N ASP A 59 0.25 -5.80 -12.81
CA ASP A 59 1.38 -6.72 -12.79
C ASP A 59 1.77 -7.08 -11.34
N GLY A 60 1.69 -6.09 -10.46
CA GLY A 60 1.92 -6.22 -9.02
C GLY A 60 0.95 -7.22 -8.38
N PHE A 61 -0.34 -7.12 -8.68
CA PHE A 61 -1.32 -8.12 -8.24
C PHE A 61 -1.02 -9.52 -8.75
N THR A 62 -0.54 -9.65 -9.99
CA THR A 62 -0.12 -10.95 -10.54
C THR A 62 1.05 -11.53 -9.76
N THR A 63 2.01 -10.67 -9.39
CA THR A 63 3.18 -11.06 -8.60
C THR A 63 2.78 -11.45 -7.18
N ILE A 64 1.88 -10.70 -6.53
CA ILE A 64 1.31 -11.06 -5.23
C ILE A 64 0.66 -12.45 -5.29
N GLU A 65 -0.17 -12.75 -6.30
CA GLU A 65 -0.75 -14.10 -6.44
C GLU A 65 0.32 -15.20 -6.54
N GLN A 66 1.45 -14.93 -7.20
CA GLN A 66 2.56 -15.88 -7.31
C GLN A 66 3.31 -16.07 -5.99
N ASP A 67 3.56 -14.99 -5.25
CA ASP A 67 4.24 -15.04 -3.96
C ASP A 67 3.40 -15.78 -2.93
N ILE A 68 2.09 -15.54 -2.90
CA ILE A 68 1.14 -16.25 -2.03
C ILE A 68 1.12 -17.76 -2.34
N LYS A 69 1.16 -18.15 -3.62
CA LYS A 69 1.27 -19.57 -4.03
C LYS A 69 2.56 -20.23 -3.52
N LYS A 70 3.63 -19.47 -3.34
CA LYS A 70 4.91 -19.92 -2.77
C LYS A 70 4.97 -19.79 -1.24
N ALA A 71 3.87 -19.38 -0.60
CA ALA A 71 3.81 -19.00 0.81
C ALA A 71 4.78 -17.88 1.23
N ASP A 72 5.22 -17.06 0.27
CA ASP A 72 6.08 -15.89 0.51
C ASP A 72 5.24 -14.64 0.82
N PHE A 73 4.59 -14.66 1.98
CA PHE A 73 3.77 -13.53 2.44
C PHE A 73 4.61 -12.28 2.73
N LYS A 74 5.91 -12.42 3.03
CA LYS A 74 6.76 -11.27 3.34
C LYS A 74 6.98 -10.42 2.09
N SER A 75 7.33 -11.06 0.97
CA SER A 75 7.44 -10.38 -0.32
C SER A 75 6.10 -9.81 -0.77
N ALA A 76 5.00 -10.57 -0.60
CA ALA A 76 3.65 -10.10 -0.92
C ALA A 76 3.25 -8.84 -0.13
N VAL A 77 3.49 -8.79 1.19
CA VAL A 77 3.24 -7.59 2.01
C VAL A 77 4.08 -6.42 1.53
N SER A 78 5.39 -6.64 1.31
CA SER A 78 6.27 -5.57 0.85
C SER A 78 5.82 -5.00 -0.49
N LEU A 79 5.41 -5.86 -1.42
CA LEU A 79 4.93 -5.41 -2.72
C LEU A 79 3.59 -4.68 -2.60
N ALA A 80 2.64 -5.21 -1.82
CA ALA A 80 1.35 -4.57 -1.59
C ALA A 80 1.48 -3.18 -0.97
N ASN A 81 2.47 -2.95 -0.09
CA ASN A 81 2.74 -1.62 0.46
C ASN A 81 3.24 -0.65 -0.60
N ASN A 82 4.21 -1.07 -1.41
CA ASN A 82 4.77 -0.22 -2.47
C ASN A 82 3.72 0.15 -3.53
N LEU A 83 2.86 -0.80 -3.90
CA LEU A 83 1.72 -0.56 -4.79
C LEU A 83 0.73 0.40 -4.17
N HIS A 84 0.39 0.20 -2.90
CA HIS A 84 -0.56 1.09 -2.23
C HIS A 84 -0.07 2.55 -2.17
N ASP A 85 1.21 2.75 -1.85
CA ASP A 85 1.85 4.07 -1.88
C ASP A 85 1.80 4.71 -3.28
N GLU A 86 2.01 3.91 -4.32
CA GLU A 86 1.89 4.37 -5.71
C GLU A 86 0.46 4.74 -6.09
N PHE A 87 -0.52 3.92 -5.72
CA PHE A 87 -1.93 4.22 -5.91
C PHE A 87 -2.30 5.56 -5.26
N HIS A 88 -1.90 5.78 -4.00
CA HIS A 88 -2.09 7.04 -3.28
C HIS A 88 -1.43 8.24 -3.96
N ALA A 89 -0.22 8.07 -4.48
CA ALA A 89 0.55 9.16 -5.05
C ALA A 89 0.10 9.53 -6.48
N VAL A 90 -0.31 8.54 -7.28
CA VAL A 90 -0.46 8.70 -8.73
C VAL A 90 -1.89 8.54 -9.22
N ILE A 91 -2.65 7.56 -8.68
CA ILE A 91 -3.97 7.18 -9.21
C ILE A 91 -5.11 7.84 -8.42
N LEU A 92 -5.01 7.84 -7.09
CA LEU A 92 -6.07 8.35 -6.21
C LEU A 92 -6.36 9.84 -6.42
N PRO A 93 -5.38 10.76 -6.55
CA PRO A 93 -5.66 12.18 -6.73
C PRO A 93 -6.48 12.51 -7.99
N PRO A 94 -6.11 12.05 -9.22
CA PRO A 94 -6.92 12.31 -10.39
C PRO A 94 -8.26 11.57 -10.35
N LEU A 95 -8.35 10.42 -9.69
CA LEU A 95 -9.62 9.70 -9.52
C LEU A 95 -10.59 10.47 -8.63
N LYS A 96 -10.13 11.00 -7.48
CA LYS A 96 -10.89 11.90 -6.61
C LYS A 96 -11.39 13.12 -7.37
N ALA A 97 -10.51 13.74 -8.15
CA ALA A 97 -10.87 14.92 -8.94
C ALA A 97 -11.97 14.64 -9.99
N LYS A 98 -12.06 13.41 -10.51
CA LYS A 98 -12.97 13.08 -11.61
C LYS A 98 -14.25 12.35 -11.19
N LYS A 99 -14.20 11.54 -10.13
CA LYS A 99 -15.32 10.71 -9.65
C LYS A 99 -15.87 11.17 -8.29
N GLY A 100 -15.13 12.01 -7.58
CA GLY A 100 -15.46 12.46 -6.24
C GLY A 100 -14.79 11.63 -5.15
N GLU A 101 -14.69 12.21 -3.95
CA GLU A 101 -14.00 11.65 -2.79
C GLU A 101 -14.54 10.26 -2.41
N ASN A 102 -15.86 10.14 -2.20
CA ASN A 102 -16.49 8.92 -1.70
C ASN A 102 -16.26 7.72 -2.63
N ASP A 103 -16.38 7.93 -3.94
CA ASP A 103 -16.22 6.86 -4.92
C ASP A 103 -14.75 6.43 -5.07
N ALA A 104 -13.83 7.37 -4.94
CA ALA A 104 -12.40 7.09 -4.97
C ALA A 104 -11.94 6.38 -3.68
N GLU A 105 -12.44 6.82 -2.53
CA GLU A 105 -12.18 6.19 -1.23
C GLU A 105 -12.80 4.79 -1.13
N ALA A 106 -13.93 4.51 -1.78
CA ALA A 106 -14.48 3.16 -1.85
C ALA A 106 -13.57 2.19 -2.62
N ILE A 107 -12.86 2.66 -3.65
CA ILE A 107 -11.86 1.87 -4.38
C ILE A 107 -10.61 1.68 -3.53
N HIS A 108 -10.11 2.77 -2.92
CA HIS A 108 -8.99 2.76 -2.00
C HIS A 108 -9.20 1.80 -0.81
N GLY A 109 -10.38 1.81 -0.19
CA GLY A 109 -10.68 0.89 0.92
C GLY A 109 -10.61 -0.60 0.54
N LYS A 110 -10.75 -0.96 -0.75
CA LYS A 110 -10.51 -2.34 -1.20
C LYS A 110 -9.02 -2.69 -1.30
N TYR A 111 -8.14 -1.71 -1.47
CA TYR A 111 -6.70 -1.88 -1.30
C TYR A 111 -6.35 -2.13 0.16
N ASP A 112 -6.88 -1.33 1.08
CA ASP A 112 -6.70 -1.53 2.53
C ASP A 112 -7.09 -2.96 2.94
N GLU A 113 -8.29 -3.39 2.54
CA GLU A 113 -8.75 -4.75 2.83
C GLU A 113 -7.83 -5.83 2.26
N LEU A 114 -7.18 -5.58 1.11
CA LEU A 114 -6.25 -6.53 0.50
C LEU A 114 -4.95 -6.59 1.29
N GLN A 115 -4.38 -5.45 1.69
CA GLN A 115 -3.19 -5.42 2.54
C GLN A 115 -3.43 -6.14 3.87
N ASP A 116 -4.59 -5.93 4.49
CA ASP A 116 -5.01 -6.62 5.70
C ASP A 116 -5.12 -8.14 5.46
N ALA A 117 -5.73 -8.55 4.34
CA ALA A 117 -5.86 -9.97 4.01
C ALA A 117 -4.51 -10.65 3.80
N ILE A 118 -3.56 -9.97 3.13
CA ILE A 118 -2.19 -10.46 2.91
C ILE A 118 -1.45 -10.57 4.26
N THR A 119 -1.53 -9.54 5.10
CA THR A 119 -0.90 -9.50 6.44
C THR A 119 -1.42 -10.63 7.33
N ASN A 120 -2.73 -10.89 7.28
CA ASN A 120 -3.40 -11.95 8.03
C ASN A 120 -3.32 -13.33 7.36
N LYS A 121 -2.63 -13.45 6.21
CA LYS A 121 -2.45 -14.68 5.44
C LYS A 121 -3.78 -15.37 5.06
N ASN A 122 -4.82 -14.58 4.80
CA ASN A 122 -6.15 -15.09 4.45
C ASN A 122 -6.26 -15.34 2.94
N ASN A 123 -5.80 -16.49 2.47
CA ASN A 123 -5.72 -16.83 1.04
C ASN A 123 -7.06 -16.69 0.28
N THR A 124 -8.18 -17.05 0.91
CA THR A 124 -9.50 -16.91 0.31
C THR A 124 -9.82 -15.45 0.05
N LYS A 125 -9.65 -14.60 1.07
CA LYS A 125 -9.93 -13.16 0.96
C LYS A 125 -8.95 -12.45 0.03
N ILE A 126 -7.67 -12.85 0.02
CA ILE A 126 -6.67 -12.33 -0.93
C ILE A 126 -7.12 -12.59 -2.37
N THR A 127 -7.52 -13.83 -2.69
CA THR A 127 -7.94 -14.21 -4.05
C THR A 127 -9.17 -13.43 -4.52
N GLU A 128 -10.13 -13.21 -3.62
CA GLU A 128 -11.31 -12.39 -3.88
C GLU A 128 -10.94 -10.93 -4.12
N LEU A 129 -10.18 -10.33 -3.20
CA LEU A 129 -9.85 -8.90 -3.24
C LEU A 129 -8.91 -8.54 -4.38
N ILE A 130 -8.02 -9.43 -4.82
CA ILE A 130 -7.22 -9.18 -6.04
C ILE A 130 -8.12 -9.02 -7.26
N LYS A 131 -9.19 -9.82 -7.39
CA LYS A 131 -10.15 -9.66 -8.49
C LYS A 131 -10.90 -8.34 -8.38
N VAL A 132 -11.42 -8.04 -7.20
CA VAL A 132 -12.14 -6.77 -6.93
C VAL A 132 -11.26 -5.56 -7.26
N ASN A 133 -10.01 -5.56 -6.79
CA ASN A 133 -9.11 -4.44 -7.05
C ASN A 133 -8.69 -4.34 -8.53
N ARG A 134 -8.50 -5.46 -9.24
CA ARG A 134 -8.29 -5.42 -10.70
C ARG A 134 -9.46 -4.78 -11.44
N ASP A 135 -10.69 -5.12 -11.07
CA ASP A 135 -11.88 -4.57 -11.72
C ASP A 135 -12.10 -3.09 -11.35
N ASN A 136 -11.77 -2.72 -10.11
CA ASN A 136 -11.73 -1.32 -9.68
C ASN A 136 -10.69 -0.51 -10.47
N LEU A 137 -9.49 -1.06 -10.70
CA LEU A 137 -8.47 -0.41 -11.52
C LEU A 137 -8.91 -0.22 -12.97
N LYS A 138 -9.56 -1.22 -13.58
CA LYS A 138 -10.15 -1.07 -14.92
C LYS A 138 -11.18 0.05 -14.95
N THR A 139 -12.05 0.10 -13.95
CA THR A 139 -13.07 1.15 -13.80
C THR A 139 -12.41 2.52 -13.65
N ALA A 140 -11.40 2.64 -12.78
CA ALA A 140 -10.66 3.89 -12.58
C ALA A 140 -9.92 4.31 -13.85
N ALA A 141 -9.27 3.39 -14.56
CA ALA A 141 -8.59 3.67 -15.83
C ALA A 141 -9.57 4.19 -16.88
N GLN A 142 -10.75 3.59 -17.01
CA GLN A 142 -11.81 4.07 -17.91
C GLN A 142 -12.26 5.49 -17.57
N VAL A 143 -12.54 5.77 -16.28
CA VAL A 143 -12.91 7.12 -15.81
C VAL A 143 -11.82 8.15 -16.14
N LEU A 144 -10.55 7.76 -15.96
CA LEU A 144 -9.40 8.62 -16.21
C LEU A 144 -8.98 8.67 -17.69
N GLY A 145 -9.62 7.91 -18.58
CA GLY A 145 -9.29 7.87 -20.01
C GLY A 145 -7.94 7.21 -20.30
N VAL A 146 -7.50 6.30 -19.43
CA VAL A 146 -6.23 5.58 -19.55
C VAL A 146 -6.46 4.25 -20.27
N PRO A 147 -5.86 4.01 -21.45
CA PRO A 147 -5.95 2.71 -22.10
C PRO A 147 -5.07 1.71 -21.34
N LEU A 148 -5.67 0.60 -20.93
CA LEU A 148 -4.97 -0.55 -20.38
C LEU A 148 -4.57 -1.48 -21.53
N LYS A 149 -3.40 -2.12 -21.41
CA LYS A 149 -2.87 -3.05 -22.41
C LYS A 149 -3.19 -4.50 -22.05
#